data_AF-A0A1G1LF41-F1
#
_entry.id   AF-A0A1G1LF41-F1
#
_cell.length_a   1.000
_cell.length_b   1.000
_cell.length_c   1.000
_cell.angle_alpha   90.00
_cell.angle_beta   90.00
_cell.angle_gamma   90.00
#
_symmetry.space_group_name_H-M   'P 1'
#
loop_
_entity.id
_entity.type
_entity.pdbx_description
1 polymer ?
#
loop_
_entity_poly.entity_id
_entity_poly.type
_entity_poly.pdbx_seq_one_letter_code
_entity_poly.pdbx_strand_id
1 'polypeptide(L)'
;MLDLQHNLVSILYAMKGLIEAHMGHVEENRFRSSEEALSHAHEMMKKVDAQVERAILVTKRVRLAMTASKKREEPTSQVSIQEVWNQIIHILINQQLKHGLAVINHIPEKFPEILCDKNDLAEILYCLADNAIQAMNVKGKLIIRVNLGFRPSEDPIATITIADTGPGIPEENLSYLFEPFMTTKSPEKGNGLGLCIVRGLVQKNGGTISVSSFKGCGTTFTLTFAVAKAGDRKEEQDLTLIG
;
A
#
# COMPACT_ATOMS: atom_id res chain seq x y z
N MET A 1 4.44 22.30 6.07
CA MET A 1 5.13 21.88 4.83
C MET A 1 6.65 22.05 4.95
N LEU A 2 7.15 23.18 5.50
CA LEU A 2 8.57 23.35 5.85
C LEU A 2 9.10 22.28 6.81
N ASP A 3 8.36 21.93 7.86
CA ASP A 3 8.78 20.87 8.80
C ASP A 3 8.88 19.47 8.16
N LEU A 4 8.08 19.20 7.12
CA LEU A 4 8.14 17.94 6.38
C LEU A 4 9.41 17.87 5.55
N GLN A 5 9.69 18.95 4.79
CA GLN A 5 10.92 19.05 4.01
C GLN A 5 12.14 18.93 4.93
N HIS A 6 12.15 19.64 6.06
CA HIS A 6 13.24 19.55 7.02
C HIS A 6 13.44 18.12 7.57
N ASN A 7 12.35 17.42 7.94
CA ASN A 7 12.43 16.05 8.43
C ASN A 7 12.92 15.05 7.38
N LEU A 8 12.39 15.09 6.15
CA LEU A 8 12.81 14.17 5.08
C LEU A 8 14.25 14.44 4.63
N VAL A 9 14.63 15.72 4.49
CA VAL A 9 16.01 16.11 4.15
C VAL A 9 16.99 15.64 5.21
N SER A 10 16.65 15.78 6.50
CA SER A 10 17.47 15.25 7.60
C SER A 10 17.67 13.73 7.50
N ILE A 11 16.62 12.98 7.14
CA ILE A 11 16.70 11.52 6.94
C ILE A 11 17.62 11.19 5.75
N LEU A 12 17.48 11.90 4.62
CA LEU A 12 18.34 11.70 3.44
C LEU A 12 19.82 11.97 3.75
N TYR A 13 20.12 13.03 4.50
CA TYR A 13 21.50 13.31 4.94
C TYR A 13 22.04 12.22 5.87
N ALA A 14 21.21 11.68 6.77
CA ALA A 14 21.61 10.58 7.64
C ALA A 14 21.93 9.30 6.83
N MET A 15 21.10 8.94 5.84
CA MET A 15 21.39 7.83 4.93
C MET A 15 22.69 8.05 4.16
N LYS A 16 22.85 9.24 3.58
CA LYS A 16 24.05 9.62 2.83
C LYS A 16 25.31 9.50 3.69
N GLY A 17 25.28 10.02 4.92
CA GLY A 17 26.40 9.94 5.84
C GLY A 17 26.80 8.50 6.22
N LEU A 18 25.82 7.59 6.38
CA LEU A 18 26.10 6.17 6.62
C LEU A 18 26.78 5.49 5.42
N ILE A 19 26.33 5.81 4.20
CA ILE A 19 26.92 5.30 2.96
C ILE A 19 28.33 5.85 2.77
N GLU A 20 28.52 7.16 2.92
CA GLU A 20 29.82 7.83 2.78
C GLU A 20 30.82 7.35 3.84
N ALA A 21 30.39 7.11 5.08
CA ALA A 21 31.25 6.53 6.11
C ALA A 21 31.78 5.16 5.68
N HIS A 22 30.92 4.27 5.18
CA HIS A 22 31.36 2.96 4.68
C HIS A 22 32.33 3.10 3.51
N MET A 23 31.97 3.88 2.49
CA MET A 23 32.81 4.10 1.31
C MET A 23 34.18 4.67 1.68
N GLY A 24 34.22 5.66 2.57
CA GLY A 24 35.48 6.25 3.05
C GLY A 24 36.38 5.22 3.75
N HIS A 25 35.81 4.34 4.58
CA HIS A 25 36.60 3.25 5.19
C HIS A 25 37.16 2.25 4.15
N VAL A 26 36.44 2.02 3.05
CA VAL A 26 36.92 1.19 1.93
C VAL A 26 38.07 1.91 1.19
N GLU A 27 37.89 3.18 0.84
CA GLU A 27 38.89 3.99 0.13
C GLU A 27 40.19 4.17 0.94
N GLU A 28 40.07 4.35 2.25
CA GLU A 28 41.20 4.49 3.17
C GLU A 28 41.85 3.14 3.56
N ASN A 29 41.40 2.01 2.99
CA ASN A 29 41.85 0.65 3.34
C ASN A 29 41.83 0.37 4.86
N ARG A 30 40.77 0.80 5.56
CA ARG A 30 40.67 0.71 7.02
C ARG A 30 40.22 -0.66 7.54
N PHE A 31 39.77 -1.53 6.65
CA PHE A 31 39.40 -2.90 7.00
C PHE A 31 40.59 -3.83 6.91
N ARG A 32 40.75 -4.69 7.91
CA ARG A 32 41.83 -5.69 7.97
C ARG A 32 41.53 -6.90 7.10
N SER A 33 40.28 -7.11 6.72
CA SER A 33 39.84 -8.19 5.86
C SER A 33 38.56 -7.83 5.09
N SER A 34 38.28 -8.58 4.03
CA SER A 34 37.00 -8.49 3.30
C SER A 34 35.80 -8.86 4.17
N GLU A 35 35.98 -9.73 5.16
CA GLU A 35 34.92 -10.13 6.10
C GLU A 35 34.54 -8.98 7.04
N GLU A 36 35.54 -8.22 7.52
CA GLU A 36 35.31 -7.02 8.32
C GLU A 36 34.57 -5.93 7.51
N ALA A 37 34.98 -5.73 6.26
CA ALA A 37 34.30 -4.82 5.34
C ALA A 37 32.84 -5.25 5.10
N LEU A 38 32.58 -6.54 4.84
CA LEU A 38 31.23 -7.06 4.63
C LEU A 38 30.36 -6.90 5.88
N SER A 39 30.91 -7.17 7.07
CA SER A 39 30.20 -7.00 8.34
C SER A 39 29.84 -5.54 8.57
N HIS A 40 30.77 -4.61 8.31
CA HIS A 40 30.51 -3.19 8.43
C HIS A 40 29.47 -2.72 7.40
N ALA A 41 29.53 -3.20 6.15
CA ALA A 41 28.53 -2.90 5.11
C ALA A 41 27.14 -3.36 5.56
N HIS A 42 27.03 -4.57 6.12
CA HIS A 42 25.78 -5.11 6.61
C HIS A 42 25.21 -4.29 7.77
N GLU A 43 26.05 -3.81 8.69
CA GLU A 43 25.61 -2.91 9.77
C GLU A 43 25.13 -1.56 9.22
N MET A 44 25.85 -0.98 8.26
CA MET A 44 25.44 0.28 7.63
C MET A 44 24.12 0.13 6.88
N MET A 45 23.94 -0.97 6.13
CA MET A 45 22.69 -1.27 5.43
C MET A 45 21.51 -1.40 6.40
N LYS A 46 21.68 -2.04 7.56
CA LYS A 46 20.63 -2.07 8.60
C LYS A 46 20.25 -0.67 9.09
N LYS A 47 21.22 0.22 9.26
CA LYS A 47 20.96 1.60 9.68
C LYS A 47 20.26 2.41 8.59
N VAL A 48 20.65 2.22 7.32
CA VAL A 48 19.98 2.83 6.16
C VAL A 48 18.54 2.36 6.05
N ASP A 49 18.29 1.06 6.19
CA ASP A 49 16.96 0.47 6.19
C ASP A 49 16.05 1.09 7.27
N ALA A 50 16.56 1.26 8.49
CA ALA A 50 15.83 1.94 9.55
C ALA A 50 15.49 3.42 9.21
N GLN A 51 16.37 4.12 8.48
CA GLN A 51 16.07 5.47 7.99
C GLN A 51 15.00 5.47 6.89
N VAL A 52 15.00 4.48 6.00
CA VAL A 52 13.97 4.31 4.97
C VAL A 52 12.60 4.12 5.62
N GLU A 53 12.50 3.24 6.63
CA GLU A 53 11.27 3.04 7.39
C GLU A 53 10.78 4.34 8.06
N ARG A 54 11.71 5.14 8.60
CA ARG A 54 11.37 6.46 9.17
C ARG A 54 10.82 7.42 8.10
N ALA A 55 11.40 7.46 6.90
CA ALA A 55 10.91 8.31 5.81
C ALA A 55 9.51 7.88 5.33
N ILE A 56 9.28 6.57 5.23
CA ILE A 56 7.96 6.00 4.89
C ILE A 56 6.93 6.44 5.93
N LEU A 57 7.26 6.36 7.23
CA LEU A 57 6.36 6.75 8.31
C LEU A 57 5.99 8.25 8.25
N VAL A 58 6.98 9.12 8.04
CA VAL A 58 6.74 10.57 7.91
C VAL A 58 5.82 10.86 6.72
N THR A 59 6.08 10.24 5.58
CA THR A 59 5.26 10.40 4.36
C THR A 59 3.82 9.93 4.61
N LYS A 60 3.63 8.77 5.24
CA LYS A 60 2.32 8.23 5.62
C LYS A 60 1.53 9.15 6.55
N ARG A 61 2.18 9.76 7.56
CA ARG A 61 1.53 10.72 8.48
C ARG A 61 1.06 11.98 7.76
N VAL A 62 1.88 12.52 6.86
CA VAL A 62 1.49 13.69 6.06
C VAL A 62 0.32 13.35 5.14
N ARG A 63 0.38 12.20 4.47
CA ARG A 63 -0.70 11.74 3.62
C ARG A 63 -2.01 11.63 4.42
N LEU A 64 -1.98 11.03 5.62
CA LEU A 64 -3.15 10.94 6.48
C LEU A 64 -3.74 12.32 6.81
N ALA A 65 -2.90 13.30 7.16
CA ALA A 65 -3.33 14.66 7.43
C ALA A 65 -3.97 15.34 6.20
N MET A 66 -3.43 15.09 5.01
CA MET A 66 -3.97 15.61 3.74
C MET A 66 -5.29 14.96 3.36
N THR A 67 -5.44 13.63 3.51
CA THR A 67 -6.68 12.92 3.20
C THR A 67 -7.82 13.30 4.14
N ALA A 68 -7.52 13.59 5.41
CA ALA A 68 -8.53 14.05 6.38
C ALA A 68 -9.07 15.46 6.07
N SER A 69 -8.29 16.27 5.34
CA SER A 69 -8.60 17.67 5.07
C SER A 69 -9.25 17.91 3.71
N LYS A 70 -9.23 16.92 2.80
CA LYS A 70 -9.80 17.06 1.45
C LYS A 70 -11.31 16.81 1.45
N LYS A 71 -12.05 17.74 0.83
CA LYS A 71 -13.44 17.51 0.41
C LYS A 71 -13.46 16.42 -0.68
N ARG A 72 -14.55 15.66 -0.76
CA ARG A 72 -14.80 14.66 -1.82
C ARG A 72 -14.63 15.35 -3.18
N GLU A 73 -13.49 15.12 -3.83
CA GLU A 73 -13.27 15.51 -5.23
C GLU A 73 -13.82 14.36 -6.07
N GLU A 74 -14.64 14.64 -7.09
CA GLU A 74 -15.10 13.58 -7.99
C GLU A 74 -13.87 12.98 -8.69
N PRO A 75 -13.61 11.67 -8.56
CA PRO A 75 -12.46 11.05 -9.19
C PRO A 75 -12.61 11.16 -10.70
N THR A 76 -11.66 11.86 -11.33
CA THR A 76 -11.68 12.15 -12.77
C THR A 76 -10.93 11.11 -13.60
N SER A 77 -10.17 10.24 -12.96
CA SER A 77 -9.38 9.20 -13.60
C SER A 77 -10.10 7.86 -13.61
N GLN A 78 -9.97 7.16 -14.73
CA GLN A 78 -10.45 5.81 -14.93
C GLN A 78 -9.28 4.85 -14.76
N VAL A 79 -9.50 3.73 -14.07
CA VAL A 79 -8.45 2.77 -13.80
C VAL A 79 -8.94 1.33 -13.91
N SER A 80 -8.11 0.50 -14.56
CA SER A 80 -8.27 -0.95 -14.59
C SER A 80 -7.80 -1.58 -13.28
N ILE A 81 -8.72 -2.21 -12.55
CA ILE A 81 -8.42 -2.93 -11.30
C ILE A 81 -7.41 -4.07 -11.56
N GLN A 82 -7.58 -4.78 -12.68
CA GLN A 82 -6.73 -5.92 -13.05
C GLN A 82 -5.27 -5.49 -13.26
N GLU A 83 -5.03 -4.38 -13.95
CA GLU A 83 -3.68 -3.88 -14.21
C GLU A 83 -2.96 -3.50 -12.92
N VAL A 84 -3.65 -2.76 -12.04
CA VAL A 84 -3.09 -2.34 -10.75
C VAL A 84 -2.82 -3.56 -9.87
N TRP A 85 -3.77 -4.50 -9.80
CA TRP A 85 -3.60 -5.73 -9.01
C TRP A 85 -2.39 -6.55 -9.46
N ASN A 86 -2.19 -6.71 -10.77
CA ASN A 86 -1.06 -7.46 -11.32
C ASN A 86 0.29 -6.81 -10.94
N GLN A 87 0.37 -5.48 -10.97
CA GLN A 87 1.57 -4.75 -10.53
C GLN A 87 1.87 -5.00 -9.04
N ILE A 88 0.84 -4.90 -8.19
CA ILE A 88 0.98 -5.10 -6.74
C ILE A 88 1.41 -6.53 -6.41
N ILE A 89 0.76 -7.54 -7.00
CA ILE A 89 1.10 -8.94 -6.73
C ILE A 89 2.49 -9.30 -7.25
N HIS A 90 2.91 -8.76 -8.39
CA HIS A 90 4.27 -8.95 -8.87
C HIS A 90 5.31 -8.42 -7.87
N ILE A 91 5.08 -7.25 -7.28
CA ILE A 91 5.96 -6.68 -6.25
C ILE A 91 5.97 -7.57 -4.99
N LEU A 92 4.80 -7.95 -4.48
CA LEU A 92 4.69 -8.71 -3.23
C LEU A 92 5.26 -10.13 -3.34
N ILE A 93 5.01 -10.83 -4.46
CA ILE A 93 5.56 -12.18 -4.68
C ILE A 93 7.09 -12.14 -4.78
N ASN A 94 7.65 -11.18 -5.53
CA ASN A 94 9.10 -11.07 -5.69
C ASN A 94 9.83 -10.77 -4.37
N GLN A 95 9.16 -10.09 -3.44
CA GLN A 95 9.71 -9.79 -2.11
C GLN A 95 9.60 -10.97 -1.12
N GLN A 96 8.72 -11.95 -1.39
CA GLN A 96 8.28 -12.93 -0.40
C GLN A 96 8.39 -14.38 -0.89
N LEU A 97 9.39 -14.70 -1.74
CA LEU A 97 9.72 -16.04 -2.29
C LEU A 97 9.85 -17.14 -1.21
N LYS A 98 8.73 -17.56 -0.62
CA LYS A 98 8.61 -18.65 0.34
C LYS A 98 7.44 -19.53 -0.09
N HIS A 99 7.68 -20.83 -0.13
CA HIS A 99 6.66 -21.84 -0.41
C HIS A 99 5.56 -21.77 0.66
N GLY A 100 4.35 -21.37 0.30
CA GLY A 100 3.18 -21.42 1.20
C GLY A 100 2.05 -20.43 0.93
N LEU A 101 2.29 -19.36 0.17
CA LEU A 101 1.25 -18.39 -0.20
C LEU A 101 0.66 -18.74 -1.57
N ALA A 102 -0.67 -18.87 -1.64
CA ALA A 102 -1.41 -18.98 -2.90
C ALA A 102 -2.18 -17.68 -3.14
N VAL A 103 -2.05 -17.11 -4.34
CA VAL A 103 -2.83 -15.94 -4.78
C VAL A 103 -3.92 -16.40 -5.73
N ILE A 104 -5.18 -16.15 -5.38
CA ILE A 104 -6.36 -16.55 -6.16
C ILE A 104 -7.00 -15.29 -6.74
N ASN A 105 -6.99 -15.18 -8.07
CA ASN A 105 -7.56 -14.03 -8.77
C ASN A 105 -8.94 -14.39 -9.36
N HIS A 106 -9.99 -13.75 -8.84
CA HIS A 106 -11.36 -13.80 -9.36
C HIS A 106 -11.81 -12.43 -9.91
N ILE A 107 -10.90 -11.69 -10.55
CA ILE A 107 -11.25 -10.54 -11.39
C ILE A 107 -11.70 -11.08 -12.76
N PRO A 108 -12.89 -10.72 -13.26
CA PRO A 108 -13.31 -11.10 -14.60
C PRO A 108 -12.34 -10.60 -15.67
N GLU A 109 -12.09 -11.41 -16.70
CA GLU A 109 -11.18 -11.07 -17.81
C GLU A 109 -11.54 -9.73 -18.46
N LYS A 110 -12.84 -9.45 -18.57
CA LYS A 110 -13.39 -8.16 -18.99
C LYS A 110 -14.16 -7.56 -17.82
N PHE A 111 -13.60 -6.51 -17.24
CA PHE A 111 -14.25 -5.72 -16.19
C PHE A 111 -14.13 -4.23 -16.54
N PRO A 112 -15.19 -3.42 -16.39
CA PRO A 112 -15.11 -2.00 -16.70
C PRO A 112 -14.17 -1.28 -15.74
N GLU A 113 -13.60 -0.17 -16.20
CA GLU A 113 -12.78 0.70 -15.35
C GLU A 113 -13.61 1.32 -14.23
N ILE A 114 -12.95 1.67 -13.13
CA ILE A 114 -13.57 2.39 -12.02
C ILE A 114 -13.08 3.83 -11.98
N LEU A 115 -13.88 4.71 -11.38
CA LEU A 115 -13.48 6.08 -11.09
C LEU A 115 -12.65 6.10 -9.80
N CYS A 116 -11.33 6.14 -9.95
CA CYS A 116 -10.38 6.17 -8.84
C CYS A 116 -9.00 6.59 -9.36
N ASP A 117 -8.27 7.39 -8.57
CA ASP A 117 -6.86 7.66 -8.86
C ASP A 117 -6.06 6.35 -8.83
N LYS A 118 -5.20 6.15 -9.85
CA LYS A 118 -4.41 4.93 -10.02
C LYS A 118 -3.42 4.71 -8.87
N ASN A 119 -2.80 5.77 -8.37
CA ASN A 119 -1.83 5.68 -7.27
C ASN A 119 -2.55 5.40 -5.95
N ASP A 120 -3.70 6.04 -5.73
CA ASP A 120 -4.55 5.75 -4.57
C ASP A 120 -5.03 4.29 -4.58
N LEU A 121 -5.50 3.77 -5.73
CA LEU A 121 -5.90 2.36 -5.85
C LEU A 121 -4.72 1.42 -5.59
N ALA A 122 -3.54 1.72 -6.13
CA ALA A 122 -2.34 0.93 -5.91
C ALA A 122 -1.97 0.86 -4.42
N GLU A 123 -2.02 2.00 -3.71
CA GLU A 123 -1.74 2.06 -2.28
C GLU A 123 -2.79 1.32 -1.45
N ILE A 124 -4.07 1.43 -1.82
CA ILE A 124 -5.17 0.69 -1.18
C ILE A 124 -4.94 -0.81 -1.32
N LEU A 125 -4.75 -1.30 -2.55
CA LEU A 125 -4.60 -2.73 -2.82
C LEU A 125 -3.31 -3.28 -2.21
N TYR A 126 -2.21 -2.55 -2.30
CA TYR A 126 -0.94 -2.91 -1.66
C TYR A 126 -1.12 -3.07 -0.15
N CYS A 127 -1.69 -2.06 0.53
CA CYS A 127 -1.83 -2.08 1.97
C CYS A 127 -2.71 -3.25 2.46
N LEU A 128 -3.81 -3.54 1.76
CA LEU A 128 -4.69 -4.64 2.12
C LEU A 128 -4.04 -6.00 1.87
N ALA A 129 -3.39 -6.17 0.72
CA ALA A 129 -2.69 -7.41 0.37
C ALA A 129 -1.50 -7.68 1.31
N ASP A 130 -0.67 -6.68 1.58
CA ASP A 130 0.47 -6.78 2.49
C ASP A 130 0.00 -7.10 3.92
N ASN A 131 -1.07 -6.45 4.40
CA ASN A 131 -1.65 -6.78 5.70
C ASN A 131 -2.13 -8.23 5.78
N ALA A 132 -2.83 -8.71 4.75
CA ALA A 132 -3.28 -10.10 4.65
C ALA A 132 -2.10 -11.09 4.68
N ILE A 133 -1.06 -10.85 3.86
CA ILE A 133 0.09 -11.75 3.76
C ILE A 133 0.86 -11.79 5.09
N GLN A 134 1.06 -10.65 5.74
CA GLN A 134 1.71 -10.60 7.04
C GLN A 134 0.90 -11.30 8.12
N ALA A 135 -0.44 -11.13 8.16
CA ALA A 135 -1.31 -11.82 9.12
C ALA A 135 -1.26 -13.34 8.95
N MET A 136 -1.13 -13.80 7.71
CA MET A 136 -0.95 -15.20 7.34
C MET A 136 0.48 -15.73 7.56
N ASN A 137 1.43 -14.90 8.00
CA ASN A 137 2.84 -15.25 8.11
C ASN A 137 3.39 -15.88 6.81
N VAL A 138 2.99 -15.29 5.66
CA VAL A 138 3.37 -15.74 4.30
C VAL A 138 2.90 -17.17 3.96
N LYS A 139 1.84 -17.67 4.62
CA LYS A 139 1.24 -18.99 4.37
C LYS A 139 -0.28 -18.95 4.36
N GLY A 140 -0.90 -19.45 3.30
CA GLY A 140 -2.36 -19.46 3.17
C GLY A 140 -2.81 -18.99 1.80
N LYS A 141 -4.02 -18.45 1.72
CA LYS A 141 -4.62 -17.96 0.47
C LYS A 141 -4.95 -16.49 0.57
N LEU A 142 -4.40 -15.69 -0.34
CA LEU A 142 -4.82 -14.33 -0.62
C LEU A 142 -5.77 -14.36 -1.82
N ILE A 143 -6.98 -13.86 -1.65
CA ILE A 143 -8.04 -13.95 -2.65
C ILE A 143 -8.51 -12.54 -2.99
N ILE A 144 -8.46 -12.18 -4.28
CA ILE A 144 -9.16 -11.01 -4.80
C ILE A 144 -10.39 -11.45 -5.58
N ARG A 145 -11.51 -10.77 -5.40
CA ARG A 145 -12.70 -10.93 -6.23
C ARG A 145 -13.26 -9.58 -6.60
N VAL A 146 -13.69 -9.44 -7.85
CA VAL A 146 -14.33 -8.22 -8.31
C VAL A 146 -15.68 -8.57 -8.94
N ASN A 147 -16.73 -7.88 -8.48
CA ASN A 147 -18.08 -8.07 -8.98
C ASN A 147 -18.67 -6.72 -9.40
N LEU A 148 -19.51 -6.75 -10.43
CA LEU A 148 -20.29 -5.61 -10.87
C LEU A 148 -21.66 -5.65 -10.18
N GLY A 149 -21.99 -4.58 -9.46
CA GLY A 149 -23.26 -4.40 -8.79
C GLY A 149 -24.14 -3.40 -9.53
N PHE A 150 -25.42 -3.71 -9.62
CA PHE A 150 -26.44 -2.83 -10.17
C PHE A 150 -27.56 -2.65 -9.15
N ARG A 151 -27.96 -1.41 -8.91
CA ARG A 151 -29.20 -1.09 -8.21
C ARG A 151 -30.11 -0.32 -9.17
N PRO A 152 -31.42 -0.61 -9.20
CA PRO A 152 -32.34 0.14 -10.05
C PRO A 152 -32.22 1.65 -9.78
N SER A 153 -32.08 2.43 -10.85
CA SER A 153 -31.95 3.90 -10.80
C SER A 153 -30.67 4.45 -10.15
N GLU A 154 -29.65 3.61 -9.92
CA GLU A 154 -28.32 4.05 -9.46
C GLU A 154 -27.24 3.73 -10.52
N ASP A 155 -26.15 4.47 -10.48
CA ASP A 155 -24.98 4.18 -11.31
C ASP A 155 -24.35 2.82 -10.92
N PRO A 156 -23.79 2.07 -11.89
CA PRO A 156 -23.14 0.80 -11.60
C PRO A 156 -21.97 0.97 -10.62
N ILE A 157 -21.83 0.00 -9.71
CA ILE A 157 -20.76 -0.02 -8.71
C ILE A 157 -19.87 -1.25 -8.89
N ALA A 158 -18.56 -1.08 -8.75
CA ALA A 158 -17.63 -2.18 -8.64
C ALA A 158 -17.46 -2.53 -7.16
N THR A 159 -17.60 -3.80 -6.83
CA THR A 159 -17.28 -4.33 -5.49
C THR A 159 -15.99 -5.12 -5.59
N ILE A 160 -14.96 -4.70 -4.87
CA ILE A 160 -13.65 -5.37 -4.78
C ILE A 160 -13.55 -5.99 -3.40
N THR A 161 -13.29 -7.29 -3.30
CA THR A 161 -12.99 -7.95 -2.02
C THR A 161 -11.56 -8.45 -1.99
N ILE A 162 -10.88 -8.18 -0.88
CA ILE A 162 -9.56 -8.74 -0.55
C ILE A 162 -9.74 -9.62 0.68
N ALA A 163 -9.58 -10.92 0.51
CA ALA A 163 -9.77 -11.91 1.56
C ALA A 163 -8.49 -12.69 1.84
N ASP A 164 -8.27 -13.01 3.11
CA ASP A 164 -7.20 -13.87 3.59
C ASP A 164 -7.74 -15.05 4.39
N THR A 165 -6.95 -16.12 4.49
CA THR A 165 -7.24 -17.29 5.34
C THR A 165 -6.41 -17.28 6.62
N GLY A 166 -6.06 -16.08 7.12
CA GLY A 166 -5.26 -15.89 8.31
C GLY A 166 -6.05 -16.08 9.62
N PRO A 167 -5.51 -15.62 10.74
CA PRO A 167 -6.10 -15.83 12.06
C PRO A 167 -7.38 -15.01 12.32
N GLY A 168 -7.75 -14.11 11.40
CA GLY A 168 -8.87 -13.18 11.59
C GLY A 168 -8.64 -12.15 12.69
N ILE A 169 -9.62 -11.29 12.89
CA ILE A 169 -9.62 -10.16 13.81
C ILE A 169 -10.71 -10.40 14.87
N PRO A 170 -10.38 -10.32 16.18
CA PRO A 170 -11.38 -10.35 17.24
C PRO A 170 -12.40 -9.19 17.10
N GLU A 171 -13.66 -9.46 17.42
CA GLU A 171 -14.77 -8.50 17.27
C GLU A 171 -14.51 -7.17 18.00
N GLU A 172 -13.96 -7.23 19.21
CA GLU A 172 -13.55 -6.09 20.04
C GLU A 172 -12.57 -5.13 19.33
N ASN A 173 -11.80 -5.61 18.35
CA ASN A 173 -10.83 -4.80 17.61
C ASN A 173 -11.40 -4.21 16.31
N LEU A 174 -12.56 -4.69 15.83
CA LEU A 174 -13.12 -4.26 14.53
C LEU A 174 -13.51 -2.78 14.53
N SER A 175 -14.06 -2.28 15.64
CA SER A 175 -14.50 -0.88 15.77
C SER A 175 -13.35 0.12 15.70
N TYR A 176 -12.12 -0.30 16.06
CA TYR A 176 -10.94 0.55 16.11
C TYR A 176 -9.97 0.32 14.94
N LEU A 177 -10.30 -0.62 14.05
CA LEU A 177 -9.39 -1.12 13.01
C LEU A 177 -8.84 -0.02 12.09
N PHE A 178 -9.63 1.03 11.87
CA PHE A 178 -9.27 2.15 11.00
C PHE A 178 -8.76 3.38 11.76
N GLU A 179 -8.60 3.29 13.08
CA GLU A 179 -8.08 4.39 13.89
C GLU A 179 -6.55 4.51 13.73
N PRO A 180 -6.01 5.73 13.67
CA PRO A 180 -4.57 5.93 13.51
C PRO A 180 -3.76 5.23 14.60
N PHE A 181 -2.64 4.61 14.22
CA PHE A 181 -1.72 3.90 15.12
C PHE A 181 -2.29 2.63 15.75
N MET A 182 -3.50 2.21 15.39
CA MET A 182 -4.04 0.93 15.83
C MET A 182 -3.31 -0.22 15.14
N THR A 183 -2.64 -1.07 15.91
CA THR A 183 -1.93 -2.25 15.41
C THR A 183 -1.72 -3.27 16.52
N THR A 184 -1.78 -4.55 16.18
CA THR A 184 -1.38 -5.66 17.05
C THR A 184 0.05 -6.15 16.75
N LYS A 185 0.69 -5.57 15.73
CA LYS A 185 2.06 -5.88 15.32
C LYS A 185 3.07 -5.16 16.22
N SER A 186 4.27 -5.72 16.38
CA SER A 186 5.37 -5.01 17.05
C SER A 186 5.70 -3.70 16.30
N PRO A 187 6.25 -2.67 16.99
CA PRO A 187 6.58 -1.38 16.36
C PRO A 187 7.46 -1.50 15.11
N GLU A 188 8.30 -2.54 15.08
CA GLU A 188 9.23 -2.90 14.01
C GLU A 188 8.53 -3.49 12.77
N LYS A 189 7.32 -4.04 12.94
CA LYS A 189 6.56 -4.76 11.89
C LYS A 189 5.32 -4.01 11.42
N GLY A 190 4.91 -2.96 12.10
CA GLY A 190 3.75 -2.18 11.70
C GLY A 190 3.51 -0.96 12.56
N ASN A 191 3.26 0.18 11.90
CA ASN A 191 3.03 1.48 12.54
C ASN A 191 1.55 1.82 12.76
N GLY A 192 0.63 0.94 12.37
CA GLY A 192 -0.82 1.13 12.54
C GLY A 192 -1.45 2.24 11.69
N LEU A 193 -0.75 2.80 10.69
CA LEU A 193 -1.31 3.85 9.84
C LEU A 193 -1.97 3.32 8.56
N GLY A 194 -1.63 2.11 8.13
CA GLY A 194 -2.02 1.57 6.82
C GLY A 194 -3.54 1.60 6.57
N LEU A 195 -4.32 0.96 7.44
CA LEU A 195 -5.78 0.88 7.26
C LEU A 195 -6.47 2.23 7.41
N CYS A 196 -5.95 3.12 8.27
CA CYS A 196 -6.45 4.48 8.39
C CYS A 196 -6.29 5.26 7.07
N ILE A 197 -5.12 5.14 6.44
CA ILE A 197 -4.86 5.73 5.11
C ILE A 197 -5.79 5.11 4.06
N VAL A 198 -5.94 3.77 4.04
CA VAL A 198 -6.86 3.09 3.13
C VAL A 198 -8.27 3.66 3.23
N ARG A 199 -8.82 3.83 4.46
CA ARG A 199 -10.14 4.43 4.67
C ARG A 199 -10.21 5.84 4.07
N GLY A 200 -9.20 6.67 4.31
CA GLY A 200 -9.12 8.02 3.77
C GLY A 200 -9.05 8.06 2.23
N LEU A 201 -8.26 7.19 1.61
CA LEU A 201 -8.14 7.10 0.15
C LEU A 201 -9.42 6.60 -0.51
N VAL A 202 -10.07 5.59 0.06
CA VAL A 202 -11.35 5.07 -0.43
C VAL A 202 -12.41 6.18 -0.38
N GLN A 203 -12.52 6.89 0.75
CA GLN A 203 -13.47 8.00 0.91
C GLN A 203 -13.18 9.17 -0.03
N LYS A 204 -11.89 9.52 -0.18
CA LYS A 204 -11.40 10.55 -1.13
C LYS A 204 -11.87 10.23 -2.56
N ASN A 205 -11.81 8.97 -2.97
CA ASN A 205 -12.23 8.49 -4.29
C ASN A 205 -13.73 8.11 -4.34
N GLY A 206 -14.54 8.65 -3.43
CA GLY A 206 -15.99 8.45 -3.46
C GLY A 206 -16.47 7.05 -3.08
N GLY A 207 -15.58 6.14 -2.73
CA GLY A 207 -15.90 4.76 -2.40
C GLY A 207 -16.33 4.53 -0.95
N THR A 208 -16.58 3.27 -0.63
CA THR A 208 -16.81 2.80 0.75
C THR A 208 -15.93 1.60 1.04
N ILE A 209 -15.60 1.41 2.33
CA ILE A 209 -14.85 0.26 2.82
C ILE A 209 -15.58 -0.36 4.01
N SER A 210 -15.67 -1.68 4.04
CA SER A 210 -16.14 -2.46 5.18
C SER A 210 -15.24 -3.67 5.41
N VAL A 211 -15.34 -4.27 6.59
CA VAL A 211 -14.57 -5.45 6.98
C VAL A 211 -15.50 -6.50 7.58
N SER A 212 -15.29 -7.75 7.22
CA SER A 212 -15.88 -8.92 7.87
C SER A 212 -14.76 -9.86 8.30
N SER A 213 -14.73 -10.21 9.57
CA SER A 213 -13.72 -11.12 10.11
C SER A 213 -14.23 -11.80 11.36
N PHE A 214 -13.83 -13.05 11.54
CA PHE A 214 -14.00 -13.80 12.76
C PHE A 214 -12.68 -14.45 13.14
N LYS A 215 -12.38 -14.51 14.43
CA LYS A 215 -11.16 -15.16 14.94
C LYS A 215 -11.12 -16.63 14.45
N GLY A 216 -10.05 -16.98 13.75
CA GLY A 216 -9.81 -18.28 13.15
C GLY A 216 -10.33 -18.46 11.72
N CYS A 217 -11.09 -17.50 11.18
CA CYS A 217 -11.76 -17.62 9.88
C CYS A 217 -11.21 -16.68 8.79
N GLY A 218 -10.12 -15.97 9.07
CA GLY A 218 -9.57 -14.97 8.16
C GLY A 218 -10.30 -13.63 8.19
N THR A 219 -9.90 -12.74 7.28
CA THR A 219 -10.44 -11.38 7.15
C THR A 219 -10.85 -11.13 5.70
N THR A 220 -11.94 -10.42 5.50
CA THR A 220 -12.35 -9.92 4.18
C THR A 220 -12.60 -8.42 4.27
N PHE A 221 -11.84 -7.64 3.50
CA PHE A 221 -12.13 -6.24 3.25
C PHE A 221 -12.96 -6.12 1.97
N THR A 222 -13.99 -5.30 2.00
CA THR A 222 -14.87 -5.03 0.86
C THR A 222 -14.81 -3.55 0.54
N LEU A 223 -14.47 -3.22 -0.71
CA LEU A 223 -14.40 -1.87 -1.24
C LEU A 223 -15.48 -1.69 -2.30
N THR A 224 -16.06 -0.50 -2.37
CA THR A 224 -16.98 -0.13 -3.46
C THR A 224 -16.50 1.13 -4.17
N PHE A 225 -16.51 1.14 -5.49
CA PHE A 225 -16.23 2.32 -6.31
C PHE A 225 -17.27 2.48 -7.42
N ALA A 226 -17.47 3.71 -7.89
CA ALA A 226 -18.28 3.95 -9.08
C ALA A 226 -17.57 3.39 -10.32
N VAL A 227 -18.35 2.80 -11.23
CA VAL A 227 -17.84 2.32 -12.51
C VAL A 227 -17.82 3.48 -13.50
N ALA A 228 -16.73 3.58 -14.27
CA ALA A 228 -16.59 4.57 -15.31
C ALA A 228 -17.64 4.36 -16.41
N LYS A 229 -18.30 5.44 -16.84
CA LYS A 229 -19.26 5.38 -17.94
C LYS A 229 -18.49 5.28 -19.26
N ALA A 230 -19.01 4.48 -20.19
CA ALA A 230 -18.47 4.38 -21.54
C ALA A 230 -18.62 5.73 -22.25
N GLY A 231 -17.56 6.55 -22.27
CA GLY A 231 -17.55 7.90 -22.85
C GLY A 231 -16.66 8.90 -22.11
N ASP A 232 -16.33 8.64 -20.84
CA ASP A 232 -15.55 9.55 -19.99
C ASP A 232 -14.02 9.45 -20.20
N ARG A 233 -13.58 8.79 -21.29
CA ARG A 233 -12.16 8.75 -21.67
C ARG A 233 -11.77 10.16 -22.13
N LYS A 234 -11.21 10.97 -21.23
CA LYS A 234 -10.48 12.17 -21.66
C LYS A 234 -9.24 11.71 -22.40
N GLU A 235 -9.21 11.96 -23.70
CA GLU A 235 -7.98 11.95 -24.50
C GLU A 235 -6.94 12.78 -23.73
N GLU A 236 -5.90 12.13 -23.22
CA GLU A 236 -4.70 12.83 -22.80
C GLU A 236 -4.21 13.57 -24.04
N GLN A 237 -4.34 14.90 -24.01
CA GLN A 237 -3.80 15.77 -25.04
C GLN A 237 -2.29 15.53 -25.11
N ASP A 238 -1.89 14.84 -26.18
CA ASP A 238 -0.53 14.84 -26.70
C ASP A 238 -0.16 16.29 -27.06
N LEU A 239 0.25 17.05 -26.04
CA LEU A 239 1.01 18.29 -26.22
C LEU A 239 2.45 17.89 -26.56
N THR A 240 2.63 17.17 -27.67
CA THR A 240 3.86 17.28 -28.45
C THR A 240 3.92 18.68 -29.04
N LEU A 241 4.62 19.54 -28.28
CA LEU A 241 5.36 20.72 -28.70
C LEU A 241 5.23 21.08 -30.19
N ILE A 242 4.50 22.17 -30.42
CA ILE A 242 4.73 23.07 -31.54
C ILE A 242 6.05 23.80 -31.24
N GLY A 243 7.01 23.74 -32.16
CA GLY A 243 8.28 24.46 -32.09
C GLY A 243 9.35 23.84 -32.99
#